data_AF-A0A173W5E9-F1
#
_entry.id   AF-A0A173W5E9-F1
#
_cell.length_a   1.000
_cell.length_b   1.000
_cell.length_c   1.000
_cell.angle_alpha   90.00
_cell.angle_beta   90.00
_cell.angle_gamma   90.00
#
_symmetry.space_group_name_H-M   'P 1'
#
loop_
_entity.id
_entity.type
_entity.pdbx_description
1 polymer ?
#
loop_
_entity_poly.entity_id
_entity_poly.type
_entity_poly.pdbx_seq_one_letter_code
_entity_poly.pdbx_strand_id
1 'polypeptide(L)'
;MGSKRLDWIDIAKGIAIILVIVGHTVPNPSPLRHAIFSFHMPVFFILAGYTFRPKPWCELLSGSVSRLLVPYVVLALAWQVPTFLMSGAPLTSGALVAGLKTLVFASGVDVPGLGVAAVGMAWFLAALFASRLLFNALMLLFDARELGVVYQGVACTVIAFCGLSVSRFMGV
;
A
#
# COMPACT_ATOMS: atom_id res chain seq x y z
N MET A 1 -16.51 24.11 -12.80
CA MET A 1 -15.11 24.56 -12.92
C MET A 1 -14.21 23.33 -12.92
N GLY A 2 -13.58 22.99 -14.05
CA GLY A 2 -12.75 21.79 -14.16
C GLY A 2 -11.58 21.84 -13.17
N SER A 3 -11.35 20.76 -12.42
CA SER A 3 -10.21 20.70 -11.51
C SER A 3 -8.93 20.82 -12.33
N LYS A 4 -8.17 21.90 -12.12
CA LYS A 4 -6.88 22.09 -12.79
C LYS A 4 -5.95 20.96 -12.33
N ARG A 5 -5.61 20.05 -13.24
CA ARG A 5 -4.61 19.01 -12.97
C ARG A 5 -3.27 19.70 -12.69
N LEU A 6 -2.49 19.10 -11.79
CA LEU A 6 -1.18 19.61 -11.42
C LEU A 6 -0.14 18.82 -12.20
N ASP A 7 0.33 19.38 -13.31
CA ASP A 7 1.23 18.70 -14.25
C ASP A 7 2.51 18.18 -13.58
N TRP A 8 3.05 18.94 -12.61
CA TRP A 8 4.23 18.51 -11.84
C TRP A 8 3.99 17.23 -11.02
N ILE A 9 2.76 16.98 -10.55
CA ILE A 9 2.42 15.76 -9.82
C ILE A 9 2.42 14.56 -10.76
N ASP A 10 1.87 14.75 -11.97
CA ASP A 10 1.82 13.69 -12.96
C ASP A 10 3.25 13.36 -13.46
N ILE A 11 4.11 14.37 -13.64
CA ILE A 11 5.53 14.19 -13.94
C ILE A 11 6.25 13.46 -12.80
N ALA A 12 6.04 13.86 -11.55
CA ALA A 12 6.68 13.23 -10.38
C ALA A 12 6.29 11.75 -10.25
N LYS A 13 5.01 11.41 -10.48
CA LYS A 13 4.55 10.02 -10.53
C LYS A 13 5.19 9.25 -11.68
N GLY A 14 5.31 9.86 -12.87
CA GLY A 14 5.98 9.26 -14.01
C GLY A 14 7.44 8.90 -13.71
N ILE A 15 8.19 9.83 -13.10
CA ILE A 15 9.57 9.60 -12.64
C ILE A 15 9.61 8.46 -11.61
N ALA A 16 8.70 8.47 -10.62
CA ALA A 16 8.64 7.43 -9.61
C ALA A 16 8.36 6.04 -10.22
N ILE A 17 7.51 5.94 -11.25
CA ILE A 17 7.25 4.68 -11.98
C ILE A 17 8.51 4.20 -12.70
N ILE A 18 9.25 5.10 -13.37
CA ILE A 18 10.53 4.74 -14.01
C ILE A 18 11.51 4.20 -12.96
N LEU A 19 11.58 4.84 -11.80
CA LEU A 19 12.43 4.39 -10.70
C LEU A 19 12.05 3.01 -10.18
N VAL A 20 10.75 2.66 -10.11
CA VAL A 20 10.31 1.29 -9.78
C VAL A 20 10.93 0.30 -10.76
N ILE A 21 10.83 0.56 -12.06
CA ILE A 21 11.38 -0.31 -13.11
C ILE A 21 12.90 -0.45 -12.94
N VAL A 22 13.62 0.66 -12.80
CA VAL A 22 15.08 0.64 -12.61
C VAL A 22 15.48 -0.11 -11.34
N GLY A 23 14.76 0.10 -10.23
CA GLY A 23 15.04 -0.59 -8.97
C GLY A 23 14.93 -2.12 -9.10
N HIS A 24 13.97 -2.61 -9.89
CA HIS A 24 13.75 -4.03 -10.11
C HIS A 24 14.63 -4.65 -11.21
N THR A 25 15.26 -3.85 -12.08
CA THR A 25 16.16 -4.35 -13.13
C THR A 25 17.63 -4.34 -12.72
N VAL A 26 18.01 -3.47 -11.77
CA VAL A 26 19.39 -3.41 -11.27
C VAL A 26 19.73 -4.66 -10.42
N PRO A 27 20.87 -5.32 -10.66
CA PRO A 27 21.28 -6.50 -9.89
C PRO A 27 21.45 -6.23 -8.39
N ASN A 28 21.23 -7.28 -7.59
CA ASN A 28 21.47 -7.26 -6.15
C ASN A 28 22.85 -7.91 -5.84
N PRO A 29 23.72 -7.33 -5.00
CA PRO A 29 23.62 -6.03 -4.33
C PRO A 29 24.10 -4.85 -5.18
N SER A 30 23.39 -3.71 -5.08
CA SER A 30 23.78 -2.46 -5.70
C SER A 30 23.36 -1.28 -4.81
N PRO A 31 24.25 -0.33 -4.49
CA PRO A 31 23.91 0.88 -3.74
C PRO A 31 22.79 1.69 -4.40
N LEU A 32 22.75 1.72 -5.74
CA LEU A 32 21.70 2.39 -6.52
C LEU A 32 20.33 1.76 -6.24
N ARG A 33 20.25 0.43 -6.18
CA ARG A 33 19.01 -0.28 -5.86
C ARG A 33 18.53 0.09 -4.45
N HIS A 34 19.39 0.08 -3.45
CA HIS A 34 19.02 0.48 -2.09
C HIS A 34 18.56 1.94 -2.01
N ALA A 35 19.24 2.84 -2.72
CA ALA A 35 18.84 4.24 -2.79
C ALA A 35 17.42 4.36 -3.38
N ILE A 36 17.15 3.76 -4.53
CA ILE A 36 15.82 3.79 -5.17
C ILE A 36 14.73 3.22 -4.25
N PHE A 37 14.97 2.07 -3.61
CA PHE A 37 14.00 1.42 -2.72
C PHE A 37 13.65 2.23 -1.48
N SER A 38 14.52 3.14 -1.05
CA SER A 38 14.26 3.95 0.15
C SER A 38 13.19 5.03 -0.05
N PHE A 39 12.91 5.49 -1.27
CA PHE A 39 12.03 6.63 -1.49
C PHE A 39 10.97 6.47 -2.59
N HIS A 40 11.12 5.57 -3.57
CA HIS A 40 10.18 5.52 -4.70
C HIS A 40 8.73 5.24 -4.26
N MET A 41 8.51 4.33 -3.29
CA MET A 41 7.17 4.09 -2.72
C MET A 41 6.68 5.24 -1.84
N PRO A 42 7.48 5.76 -0.87
CA PRO A 42 7.13 6.96 -0.11
C PRO A 42 6.66 8.14 -0.96
N VAL A 43 7.29 8.39 -2.12
CA VAL A 43 6.87 9.48 -3.02
C VAL A 43 5.41 9.34 -3.45
N PHE A 44 4.94 8.13 -3.80
CA PHE A 44 3.53 7.95 -4.17
C PHE A 44 2.58 8.23 -3.01
N PHE A 45 2.92 7.82 -1.79
CA PHE A 45 2.11 8.12 -0.60
C PHE A 45 2.05 9.63 -0.31
N ILE A 46 3.19 10.33 -0.42
CA ILE A 46 3.26 11.78 -0.23
C ILE A 46 2.39 12.49 -1.27
N LEU A 47 2.51 12.15 -2.56
CA LEU A 47 1.71 12.76 -3.63
C LEU A 47 0.20 12.44 -3.49
N ALA A 48 -0.13 11.24 -3.03
CA ALA A 48 -1.51 10.84 -2.75
C ALA A 48 -2.10 11.63 -1.58
N GLY A 49 -1.33 11.86 -0.52
CA GLY A 49 -1.70 12.69 0.64
C GLY A 49 -1.82 14.17 0.28
N TYR A 50 -0.90 14.71 -0.52
CA TYR A 50 -0.91 16.12 -0.95
C TYR A 50 -2.18 16.51 -1.71
N THR A 51 -2.70 15.58 -2.52
CA THR A 51 -3.94 15.78 -3.28
C THR A 51 -5.19 15.29 -2.56
N PHE A 52 -5.04 14.78 -1.34
CA PHE A 52 -6.14 14.25 -0.54
C PHE A 52 -6.99 15.39 0.02
N ARG A 53 -8.30 15.14 0.11
CA ARG A 53 -9.25 16.02 0.80
C ARG A 53 -10.13 15.15 1.70
N PRO A 54 -10.36 15.53 2.97
CA PRO A 54 -11.29 14.83 3.84
C PRO A 54 -12.68 14.73 3.21
N LYS A 55 -13.29 13.55 3.32
CA LYS A 55 -14.59 13.24 2.70
C LYS A 55 -15.43 12.36 3.61
N PRO A 56 -16.77 12.35 3.43
CA PRO A 56 -17.63 11.39 4.10
C PRO A 56 -17.22 9.94 3.80
N TRP A 57 -17.38 9.06 4.79
CA TRP A 57 -16.92 7.67 4.71
C TRP A 57 -17.47 6.90 3.51
N CYS A 58 -18.77 7.05 3.20
CA CYS A 58 -19.38 6.36 2.06
C CYS A 58 -18.78 6.80 0.71
N GLU A 59 -18.52 8.10 0.53
CA GLU A 59 -17.90 8.62 -0.69
C GLU A 59 -16.44 8.18 -0.81
N LEU A 60 -15.70 8.20 0.30
CA LEU A 60 -14.32 7.74 0.33
C LEU A 60 -14.23 6.25 -0.01
N LEU A 61 -15.07 5.42 0.60
CA LEU A 61 -15.05 3.97 0.42
C LEU A 61 -15.43 3.59 -1.01
N SER A 62 -16.58 4.04 -1.51
CA SER A 62 -17.03 3.74 -2.89
C SER A 62 -15.98 4.14 -3.94
N GLY A 63 -15.41 5.34 -3.80
CA GLY A 63 -14.38 5.83 -4.70
C GLY A 63 -13.02 5.14 -4.54
N SER A 64 -12.67 4.66 -3.35
CA SER A 64 -11.37 4.00 -3.11
C SER A 64 -11.42 2.51 -3.43
N VAL A 65 -12.56 1.85 -3.19
CA VAL A 65 -12.76 0.43 -3.52
C VAL A 65 -12.67 0.21 -5.03
N SER A 66 -13.41 0.97 -5.82
CA SER A 66 -13.41 0.84 -7.29
C SER A 66 -12.04 1.14 -7.93
N ARG A 67 -11.27 2.08 -7.37
CA ARG A 67 -9.99 2.51 -7.94
C ARG A 67 -8.76 1.79 -7.39
N LEU A 68 -8.84 1.19 -6.21
CA LEU A 68 -7.69 0.57 -5.54
C LEU A 68 -7.97 -0.89 -5.17
N LEU A 69 -9.04 -1.15 -4.41
CA LEU A 69 -9.32 -2.49 -3.89
C LEU A 69 -9.72 -3.48 -5.00
N VAL A 70 -10.53 -3.06 -5.96
CA VAL A 70 -10.92 -3.91 -7.11
C VAL A 70 -9.70 -4.25 -7.96
N PRO A 71 -8.89 -3.29 -8.44
CA PRO A 71 -7.65 -3.60 -9.14
C PRO A 71 -6.69 -4.48 -8.32
N TYR A 72 -6.58 -4.25 -7.02
CA TYR A 72 -5.79 -5.09 -6.12
C TYR A 72 -6.25 -6.55 -6.14
N VAL A 73 -7.54 -6.81 -5.88
CA VAL A 73 -8.08 -8.17 -5.83
C VAL A 73 -7.94 -8.85 -7.18
N VAL A 74 -8.20 -8.13 -8.28
CA VAL A 74 -8.05 -8.67 -9.63
C VAL A 74 -6.61 -9.08 -9.89
N LEU A 75 -5.62 -8.23 -9.58
CA LEU A 75 -4.20 -8.55 -9.77
C LEU A 75 -3.73 -9.70 -8.87
N ALA A 76 -4.16 -9.71 -7.61
CA ALA A 76 -3.81 -10.77 -6.67
C ALA A 76 -4.37 -12.13 -7.12
N LEU A 77 -5.64 -12.18 -7.55
CA LEU A 77 -6.25 -13.40 -8.07
C LEU A 77 -5.67 -13.82 -9.42
N ALA A 78 -5.37 -12.87 -10.31
CA ALA A 78 -4.72 -13.14 -11.59
C ALA A 78 -3.33 -13.79 -11.42
N TRP A 79 -2.67 -13.57 -10.28
CA TRP A 79 -1.42 -14.25 -9.93
C TRP A 79 -1.66 -15.57 -9.17
N GLN A 80 -2.52 -15.56 -8.14
CA GLN A 80 -2.74 -16.70 -7.26
C GLN A 80 -3.44 -17.87 -7.95
N VAL A 81 -4.47 -17.61 -8.76
CA VAL A 81 -5.28 -18.67 -9.38
C VAL A 81 -4.45 -19.50 -10.35
N PRO A 82 -3.70 -18.93 -11.32
CA PRO A 82 -2.84 -19.72 -12.18
C PRO A 82 -1.75 -20.48 -11.41
N THR A 83 -1.13 -19.84 -10.42
CA THR A 83 -0.09 -20.48 -9.59
C THR A 83 -0.64 -21.70 -8.86
N PHE A 84 -1.86 -21.59 -8.30
CA PHE A 84 -2.54 -22.69 -7.65
C PHE A 84 -2.89 -23.82 -8.63
N LEU A 85 -3.46 -23.49 -9.80
CA LEU A 85 -3.81 -24.48 -10.82
C LEU A 85 -2.58 -25.23 -11.36
N MET A 86 -1.47 -24.53 -11.58
CA MET A 86 -0.21 -25.11 -12.05
C MET A 86 0.48 -25.97 -10.99
N SER A 87 0.22 -25.73 -9.70
CA SER A 87 0.81 -26.52 -8.61
C SER A 87 0.26 -27.94 -8.52
N GLY A 88 -0.92 -28.21 -9.12
CA GLY A 88 -1.60 -29.50 -9.01
C GLY A 88 -2.09 -29.83 -7.59
N ALA A 89 -2.04 -28.87 -6.65
CA ALA A 89 -2.45 -29.07 -5.28
C ALA A 89 -3.98 -29.26 -5.16
N PRO A 90 -4.45 -30.13 -4.25
CA PRO A 90 -5.87 -30.33 -4.04
C PRO A 90 -6.53 -29.08 -3.45
N LEU A 91 -7.74 -28.78 -3.91
CA LEU A 91 -8.57 -27.68 -3.37
C LEU A 91 -9.11 -28.08 -1.99
N THR A 92 -8.29 -27.84 -0.97
CA THR A 92 -8.65 -28.08 0.43
C THR A 92 -9.12 -26.80 1.11
N SER A 93 -9.86 -26.93 2.21
CA SER A 93 -10.20 -25.79 3.08
C SER A 93 -8.96 -25.04 3.56
N GLY A 94 -7.86 -25.76 3.82
CA GLY A 94 -6.57 -25.16 4.18
C GLY A 94 -5.98 -24.28 3.08
N ALA A 95 -6.03 -24.73 1.82
CA ALA A 95 -5.57 -23.94 0.68
C ALA A 95 -6.41 -22.66 0.50
N LEU A 96 -7.74 -22.75 0.68
CA LEU A 96 -8.62 -21.59 0.61
C LEU A 96 -8.32 -20.58 1.72
N VAL A 97 -8.11 -21.06 2.95
CA VAL A 97 -7.74 -20.21 4.09
C VAL A 97 -6.38 -19.54 3.86
N ALA A 98 -5.40 -20.24 3.30
CA ALA A 98 -4.09 -19.67 2.98
C ALA A 98 -4.18 -18.58 1.89
N GLY A 99 -4.99 -18.81 0.85
CA GLY A 99 -5.27 -17.82 -0.20
C GLY A 99 -5.94 -16.56 0.38
N LEU A 100 -6.97 -16.73 1.21
CA LEU A 100 -7.65 -15.64 1.91
C LEU A 100 -6.72 -14.86 2.84
N LYS A 101 -5.89 -15.55 3.63
CA LYS A 101 -4.89 -14.92 4.49
C LYS A 101 -3.95 -14.04 3.66
N THR A 102 -3.48 -14.55 2.53
CA THR A 102 -2.60 -13.81 1.63
C THR A 102 -3.29 -12.58 1.04
N LEU A 103 -4.55 -12.72 0.60
CA LEU A 103 -5.34 -11.62 0.04
C LEU A 103 -5.66 -10.53 1.09
N VAL A 104 -5.93 -10.91 2.33
CA VAL A 104 -6.27 -9.97 3.41
C VAL A 104 -5.03 -9.30 3.98
N PHE A 105 -3.96 -10.06 4.20
CA PHE A 105 -2.72 -9.53 4.78
C PHE A 105 -1.95 -8.66 3.78
N ALA A 106 -2.07 -8.96 2.47
CA ALA A 106 -1.56 -8.13 1.39
C ALA A 106 -0.05 -7.79 1.50
N SER A 107 0.78 -8.74 1.95
CA SER A 107 2.23 -8.51 2.10
C SER A 107 2.95 -8.46 0.76
N GLY A 108 3.88 -7.50 0.63
CA GLY A 108 4.80 -7.45 -0.50
C GLY A 108 5.90 -8.52 -0.47
N VAL A 109 6.12 -9.16 0.68
CA VAL A 109 7.14 -10.20 0.89
C VAL A 109 6.53 -11.42 1.59
N ASP A 110 7.18 -12.57 1.49
CA ASP A 110 6.73 -13.75 2.21
C ASP A 110 6.91 -13.53 3.72
N VAL A 111 5.92 -13.95 4.51
CA VAL A 111 5.93 -13.90 5.98
C VAL A 111 5.81 -15.33 6.50
N PRO A 112 6.92 -16.10 6.56
CA PRO A 112 6.90 -17.50 6.93
C PRO A 112 6.28 -17.75 8.31
N GLY A 113 6.51 -16.83 9.26
CA GLY A 113 5.98 -16.93 10.63
C GLY A 113 4.45 -16.93 10.72
N LEU A 114 3.75 -16.41 9.71
CA LEU A 114 2.28 -16.38 9.63
C LEU A 114 1.72 -17.27 8.51
N GLY A 115 2.59 -17.96 7.76
CA GLY A 115 2.20 -18.74 6.59
C GLY A 115 1.55 -17.89 5.51
N VAL A 116 1.96 -16.63 5.37
CA VAL A 116 1.44 -15.69 4.38
C VAL A 116 2.44 -15.57 3.23
N ALA A 117 1.98 -15.85 2.01
CA ALA A 117 2.79 -15.65 0.81
C ALA A 117 2.74 -14.18 0.36
N ALA A 118 3.73 -13.75 -0.43
CA ALA A 118 3.73 -12.42 -1.02
C ALA A 118 2.62 -12.28 -2.08
N VAL A 119 1.91 -11.16 -2.08
CA VAL A 119 1.03 -10.74 -3.19
C VAL A 119 1.78 -10.00 -4.30
N GLY A 120 3.12 -9.97 -4.23
CA GLY A 120 3.98 -9.24 -5.16
C GLY A 120 3.61 -7.76 -5.22
N MET A 121 3.82 -7.11 -6.37
CA MET A 121 3.64 -5.65 -6.54
C MET A 121 2.23 -5.11 -6.19
N ALA A 122 1.21 -5.99 -6.12
CA ALA A 122 -0.15 -5.59 -5.78
C ALA A 122 -0.28 -5.05 -4.34
N TRP A 123 0.67 -5.38 -3.43
CA TRP A 123 0.68 -4.91 -2.04
C TRP A 123 0.50 -3.39 -1.93
N PHE A 124 1.07 -2.64 -2.87
CA PHE A 124 1.03 -1.18 -2.86
C PHE A 124 -0.39 -0.63 -2.97
N LEU A 125 -1.26 -1.27 -3.75
CA LEU A 125 -2.65 -0.82 -3.90
C LEU A 125 -3.45 -1.03 -2.61
N ALA A 126 -3.25 -2.17 -1.95
CA ALA A 126 -3.86 -2.45 -0.64
C ALA A 126 -3.34 -1.49 0.44
N ALA A 127 -2.03 -1.24 0.47
CA ALA A 127 -1.41 -0.30 1.40
C ALA A 127 -1.90 1.14 1.16
N LEU A 128 -2.02 1.58 -0.09
CA LEU A 128 -2.55 2.90 -0.43
C LEU A 128 -4.04 3.03 -0.11
N PHE A 129 -4.82 1.97 -0.27
CA PHE A 129 -6.21 1.94 0.16
C PHE A 129 -6.32 2.12 1.68
N ALA A 130 -5.59 1.31 2.45
CA ALA A 130 -5.57 1.37 3.91
C ALA A 130 -5.07 2.75 4.41
N SER A 131 -4.01 3.28 3.81
CA SER A 131 -3.46 4.58 4.18
C SER A 131 -4.46 5.72 3.93
N ARG A 132 -5.26 5.66 2.87
CA ARG A 132 -6.31 6.66 2.61
C ARG A 132 -7.41 6.64 3.66
N LEU A 133 -7.83 5.45 4.11
CA LEU A 133 -8.82 5.32 5.18
C LEU A 133 -8.27 5.83 6.51
N LEU A 134 -7.06 5.40 6.86
CA LEU A 134 -6.37 5.85 8.07
C LEU A 134 -6.20 7.37 8.07
N PHE A 135 -5.73 7.94 6.97
CA PHE A 135 -5.51 9.37 6.85
C PHE A 135 -6.81 10.18 6.94
N ASN A 136 -7.91 9.68 6.37
CA ASN A 136 -9.22 10.32 6.53
C ASN A 136 -9.70 10.27 7.99
N ALA A 137 -9.55 9.14 8.67
CA ALA A 137 -9.89 9.02 10.10
C ALA A 137 -9.08 9.99 10.95
N LEU A 138 -7.77 10.09 10.70
CA LEU A 138 -6.88 10.99 11.42
C LEU A 138 -7.28 12.45 11.19
N MET A 139 -7.54 12.86 9.94
CA MET A 139 -7.97 14.22 9.64
C MET A 139 -9.29 14.57 10.34
N LEU A 140 -10.30 13.70 10.26
CA LEU A 140 -11.57 13.91 10.95
C LEU A 140 -11.40 13.97 12.48
N LEU A 141 -10.52 13.15 13.04
CA LEU A 141 -10.22 13.16 14.47
C LEU A 141 -9.49 14.44 14.90
N PHE A 142 -8.53 14.89 14.09
CA PHE A 142 -7.76 16.10 14.35
C PHE A 142 -8.65 17.34 14.28
N ASP A 143 -9.54 17.40 13.30
CA ASP A 143 -10.53 18.47 13.17
C ASP A 143 -11.53 18.44 14.34
N ALA A 144 -12.07 17.27 14.70
CA ALA A 144 -13.03 17.13 15.81
C ALA A 144 -12.44 17.44 17.19
N ARG A 145 -11.11 17.33 17.35
CA ARG A 145 -10.40 17.60 18.60
C ARG A 145 -9.65 18.94 18.58
N GLU A 146 -9.76 19.71 17.49
CA GLU A 146 -9.04 20.97 17.26
C GLU A 146 -7.54 20.86 17.57
N LEU A 147 -6.93 19.73 17.19
CA LEU A 147 -5.53 19.46 17.51
C LEU A 147 -4.60 20.36 16.70
N GLY A 148 -3.76 21.13 17.39
CA GLY A 148 -2.72 21.94 16.77
C GLY A 148 -1.69 21.09 16.00
N VAL A 149 -1.02 21.70 15.02
CA VAL A 149 -0.09 21.04 14.09
C VAL A 149 1.00 20.23 14.79
N VAL A 150 1.48 20.69 15.94
CA VAL A 150 2.50 19.96 16.73
C VAL A 150 1.97 18.61 17.21
N TYR A 151 0.74 18.56 17.75
CA TYR A 151 0.12 17.32 18.22
C TYR A 151 -0.20 16.37 17.08
N GLN A 152 -0.62 16.90 15.92
CA GLN A 152 -0.82 16.10 14.71
C GLN A 152 0.51 15.45 14.27
N GLY A 153 1.60 16.21 14.29
CA GLY A 153 2.95 15.71 14.02
C GLY A 153 3.35 14.59 14.97
N VAL A 154 3.19 14.79 16.27
CA VAL A 154 3.48 13.77 17.29
C VAL A 154 2.66 12.51 17.07
N ALA A 155 1.35 12.63 16.84
CA ALA A 155 0.47 11.49 16.56
C ALA A 155 0.93 10.71 15.33
N CYS A 156 1.26 11.40 14.23
CA CYS A 156 1.79 10.77 13.02
C CYS A 156 3.13 10.06 13.27
N THR A 157 4.03 10.65 14.05
CA THR A 157 5.31 10.03 14.42
C THR A 157 5.11 8.78 15.27
N VAL A 158 4.19 8.80 16.24
CA VAL A 158 3.86 7.63 17.07
C VAL A 158 3.29 6.50 16.20
N ILE A 159 2.35 6.82 15.29
CA ILE A 159 1.77 5.82 14.37
C ILE A 159 2.86 5.21 13.48
N ALA A 160 3.76 6.03 12.94
CA ALA A 160 4.88 5.55 12.13
C ALA A 160 5.82 4.63 12.92
N PHE A 161 6.16 5.01 14.16
CA PHE A 161 7.02 4.20 15.04
C PHE A 161 6.37 2.86 15.41
N CYS A 162 5.07 2.87 15.73
CA CYS A 162 4.29 1.66 15.97
C CYS A 162 4.31 0.75 14.74
N GLY A 163 4.08 1.30 13.53
CA GLY A 163 4.14 0.55 12.29
C GLY A 163 5.49 -0.12 12.06
N LEU A 164 6.59 0.61 12.26
CA LEU A 164 7.95 0.07 12.15
C LEU A 164 8.24 -1.04 13.18
N SER A 165 7.76 -0.86 14.40
CA SER A 165 7.93 -1.84 15.48
C SER A 165 7.17 -3.13 15.20
N VAL A 166 5.93 -3.02 14.70
CA VAL A 166 5.12 -4.17 14.29
C VAL A 166 5.75 -4.89 13.10
N SER A 167 6.23 -4.17 12.08
CA SER A 167 6.94 -4.77 10.93
C SER A 167 8.12 -5.62 11.39
N ARG A 168 8.98 -5.06 12.25
CA ARG A 168 10.12 -5.77 12.83
C ARG A 168 9.73 -7.00 13.62
N PHE A 169 8.66 -6.92 14.43
CA PHE A 169 8.15 -8.07 15.19
C PHE A 169 7.67 -9.19 14.28
N MET A 170 7.08 -8.85 13.13
CA MET A 170 6.56 -9.81 12.15
C MET A 170 7.66 -10.37 11.22
N GLY A 171 8.91 -9.89 11.35
CA GLY A 171 10.02 -10.31 10.51
C GLY A 171 9.94 -9.77 9.07
N VAL A 172 9.28 -8.61 8.90
CA VAL A 172 9.06 -7.92 7.62
C VAL A 172 9.78 -6.59 7.59
#